data_AF-A0A833ZM25-F1
#
_entry.id   AF-A0A833ZM25-F1
#
_cell.length_a   1.000
_cell.length_b   1.000
_cell.length_c   1.000
_cell.angle_alpha   90.00
_cell.angle_beta   90.00
_cell.angle_gamma   90.00
#
_symmetry.space_group_name_H-M   'P 1'
#
loop_
_entity.id
_entity.type
_entity.pdbx_description
1 polymer ?
#
loop_
_entity_poly.entity_id
_entity_poly.type
_entity_poly.pdbx_seq_one_letter_code
_entity_poly.pdbx_strand_id
1 'polypeptide(L)'
;MPDKGSMYYPRVQHYRELLDSLPMDAYTHGCILHPELTVDSMIPAYATTRIRSQIGNTESELKKLAEENPDLQEAYIAKQKRLKSKLLDHDNVKYLKKILDELEKVLDQVETELQRRNEETPGRPAGEHPCIVSMNLHDAVRAQKRAASLGSVESPSPWQMSRSLSHCID
;
A
#
# COMPACT_ATOMS: atom_id res chain seq x y z
N MET A 1 20.65 -7.81 4.35
CA MET A 1 21.39 -7.39 3.14
C MET A 1 22.52 -8.40 2.90
N PRO A 2 22.80 -8.80 1.64
CA PRO A 2 23.94 -9.66 1.32
C PRO A 2 25.27 -9.02 1.73
N ASP A 3 26.34 -9.83 1.78
CA ASP A 3 27.69 -9.30 2.01
C ASP A 3 28.12 -8.37 0.87
N LYS A 4 28.81 -7.27 1.18
CA LYS A 4 29.22 -6.27 0.18
C LYS A 4 30.09 -6.82 -0.96
N GLY A 5 30.82 -7.91 -0.69
CA GLY A 5 31.63 -8.61 -1.69
C GLY A 5 30.86 -9.66 -2.51
N SER A 6 29.57 -9.87 -2.22
CA SER A 6 28.73 -10.84 -2.92
C SER A 6 28.27 -10.29 -4.27
N MET A 7 28.21 -11.17 -5.27
CA MET A 7 27.60 -10.88 -6.58
C MET A 7 26.13 -10.43 -6.47
N TYR A 8 25.43 -10.80 -5.38
CA TYR A 8 24.04 -10.41 -5.15
C TYR A 8 23.87 -9.03 -4.49
N TYR A 9 24.93 -8.47 -3.90
CA TYR A 9 24.86 -7.17 -3.22
C TYR A 9 24.35 -6.03 -4.12
N PRO A 10 24.93 -5.76 -5.31
CA PRO A 10 24.44 -4.67 -6.17
C PRO A 10 23.00 -4.92 -6.64
N ARG A 11 22.63 -6.18 -6.86
CA ARG A 11 21.27 -6.58 -7.28
C ARG A 11 20.26 -6.29 -6.19
N VAL A 12 20.51 -6.70 -4.94
CA VAL A 12 19.60 -6.42 -3.81
C VAL A 12 19.59 -4.93 -3.46
N GLN A 13 20.72 -4.24 -3.57
CA GLN A 13 20.80 -2.80 -3.33
C GLN A 13 19.91 -2.03 -4.32
N HIS A 14 19.94 -2.37 -5.61
CA HIS A 14 19.10 -1.73 -6.63
C HIS A 14 17.60 -1.79 -6.29
N TYR A 15 17.07 -2.98 -5.95
CA TYR A 15 15.66 -3.12 -5.60
C TYR A 15 15.31 -2.46 -4.26
N ARG A 16 16.27 -2.37 -3.34
CA ARG A 16 16.08 -1.63 -2.09
C ARG A 16 15.92 -0.14 -2.35
N GLU A 17 16.77 0.45 -3.18
CA GLU A 17 16.68 1.85 -3.58
C GLU A 17 15.37 2.13 -4.34
N LEU A 18 14.96 1.21 -5.21
CA LEU A 18 13.70 1.31 -5.94
C LEU A 18 12.49 1.33 -5.00
N LEU A 19 12.44 0.41 -4.02
CA LEU A 19 11.36 0.34 -3.03
C LEU A 19 11.38 1.51 -2.04
N ASP A 20 12.56 1.92 -1.57
CA ASP A 20 12.72 3.03 -0.62
C ASP A 20 12.36 4.39 -1.28
N SER A 21 12.41 4.48 -2.61
CA SER A 21 12.02 5.69 -3.36
C SER A 21 10.51 5.85 -3.56
N LEU A 22 9.70 4.83 -3.22
CA LEU A 22 8.27 4.86 -3.44
C LEU A 22 7.60 5.93 -2.55
N PRO A 23 6.68 6.74 -3.11
CA PRO A 23 5.97 7.76 -2.34
C PRO A 23 4.85 7.14 -1.48
N MET A 24 5.23 6.43 -0.42
CA MET A 24 4.33 5.69 0.47
C MET A 24 3.24 6.56 1.10
N ASP A 25 3.56 7.82 1.42
CA ASP A 25 2.60 8.78 1.98
C ASP A 25 1.49 9.10 0.98
N ALA A 26 1.82 9.29 -0.30
CA ALA A 26 0.85 9.59 -1.34
C ALA A 26 -0.07 8.41 -1.63
N TYR A 27 0.49 7.19 -1.63
CA TYR A 27 -0.30 5.96 -1.70
C TYR A 27 -1.26 5.85 -0.52
N THR A 28 -0.74 5.92 0.70
CA THR A 28 -1.51 5.71 1.93
C THR A 28 -2.63 6.73 2.05
N HIS A 29 -2.31 8.02 1.98
CA HIS A 29 -3.29 9.10 2.14
C HIS A 29 -4.22 9.24 0.93
N GLY A 30 -3.69 9.12 -0.29
CA GLY A 30 -4.46 9.21 -1.51
C GLY A 30 -5.54 8.12 -1.61
N CYS A 31 -5.21 6.88 -1.22
CA CYS A 31 -6.16 5.77 -1.19
C CYS A 31 -7.26 5.93 -0.12
N ILE A 32 -6.99 6.65 0.97
CA ILE A 32 -8.00 6.96 2.00
C ILE A 32 -9.01 8.00 1.51
N LEU A 33 -8.52 9.00 0.77
CA LEU A 33 -9.31 10.08 0.18
C LEU A 33 -10.10 9.65 -1.04
N HIS A 34 -9.52 8.77 -1.86
CA HIS A 34 -10.10 8.30 -3.11
C HIS A 34 -10.32 6.78 -3.08
N PRO A 35 -11.26 6.28 -2.25
CA PRO A 35 -11.53 4.85 -2.13
C PRO A 35 -11.97 4.22 -3.45
N GLU A 36 -12.56 5.00 -4.37
CA GLU A 36 -12.91 4.59 -5.74
C GLU A 36 -11.69 4.15 -6.55
N LEU A 37 -10.51 4.66 -6.20
CA LEU A 37 -9.27 4.22 -6.83
C LEU A 37 -8.83 2.88 -6.28
N THR A 38 -9.32 2.41 -5.13
CA THR A 38 -8.88 1.18 -4.43
C THR A 38 -9.90 0.05 -4.40
N VAL A 39 -11.01 0.17 -5.13
CA VAL A 39 -12.17 -0.74 -5.05
C VAL A 39 -11.80 -2.21 -5.25
N ASP A 40 -10.81 -2.49 -6.10
CA ASP A 40 -10.37 -3.85 -6.43
C ASP A 40 -9.04 -4.22 -5.77
N SER A 41 -8.52 -3.34 -4.91
CA SER A 41 -7.35 -3.66 -4.11
C SER A 41 -7.75 -4.57 -2.94
N MET A 42 -6.89 -5.54 -2.59
CA MET A 42 -7.04 -6.36 -1.37
C MET A 42 -6.90 -5.55 -0.07
N ILE A 43 -6.87 -4.21 -0.12
CA ILE A 43 -6.94 -3.39 1.09
C ILE A 43 -8.32 -3.64 1.69
N PRO A 44 -8.41 -4.30 2.87
CA PRO A 44 -9.72 -4.60 3.44
C PRO A 44 -10.47 -3.29 3.68
N ALA A 45 -11.75 -3.21 3.30
CA ALA A 45 -12.57 -2.01 3.50
C ALA A 45 -12.51 -1.51 4.96
N TYR A 46 -12.39 -2.44 5.91
CA TYR A 46 -12.16 -2.16 7.33
C TYR A 46 -10.88 -1.36 7.61
N ALA A 47 -9.77 -1.63 6.92
CA ALA A 47 -8.52 -0.89 7.09
C ALA A 47 -8.70 0.57 6.68
N THR A 48 -9.30 0.81 5.51
CA THR A 48 -9.62 2.17 5.02
C THR A 48 -10.55 2.90 5.98
N THR A 49 -11.63 2.25 6.43
CA THR A 49 -12.57 2.83 7.39
C THR A 49 -11.91 3.15 8.73
N ARG A 50 -11.04 2.27 9.24
CA ARG A 50 -10.32 2.50 10.50
C ARG A 50 -9.37 3.68 10.42
N ILE A 51 -8.60 3.78 9.35
CA ILE A 51 -7.65 4.89 9.21
C ILE A 51 -8.42 6.20 9.09
N ARG A 52 -9.51 6.24 8.30
CA ARG A 52 -10.39 7.42 8.21
C ARG A 52 -10.96 7.83 9.57
N SER A 53 -11.41 6.86 10.37
CA SER A 53 -11.89 7.11 11.72
C SER A 53 -10.79 7.63 12.65
N GLN A 54 -9.58 7.06 12.61
CA GLN A 54 -8.46 7.51 13.43
C GLN A 54 -8.05 8.96 13.11
N ILE A 55 -8.08 9.35 11.84
CA ILE A 55 -7.83 10.74 11.41
C ILE A 55 -8.88 11.68 12.01
N GLY A 56 -10.17 11.35 11.85
CA GLY A 56 -11.25 12.18 12.40
C GLY A 56 -11.25 12.26 13.93
N ASN A 57 -10.91 11.17 14.60
CA ASN A 57 -10.77 11.14 16.06
C ASN A 57 -9.61 12.02 16.52
N THR A 58 -8.45 11.91 15.86
CA THR A 58 -7.26 12.72 16.16
C THR A 58 -7.55 14.22 15.95
N GLU A 59 -8.23 14.58 14.87
CA GLU A 59 -8.65 15.96 14.63
C GLU A 59 -9.55 16.49 15.76
N SER A 60 -10.53 15.69 16.19
CA SER A 60 -11.48 16.04 17.23
C SER A 60 -10.80 16.19 18.60
N GLU A 61 -9.87 15.28 18.91
CA GLU A 61 -9.09 15.32 20.15
C GLU A 61 -8.16 16.53 20.20
N LEU A 62 -7.49 16.86 19.09
CA LEU A 62 -6.67 18.08 18.99
C LEU A 62 -7.51 19.34 19.20
N LYS A 63 -8.75 19.37 18.68
CA LYS A 63 -9.67 20.49 18.90
C LYS A 63 -10.02 20.62 20.39
N LYS A 64 -10.38 19.51 21.04
CA LYS A 64 -10.69 19.47 22.48
C LYS A 64 -9.50 19.95 23.33
N LEU A 65 -8.29 19.46 23.04
CA LEU A 65 -7.07 19.87 23.75
C LEU A 65 -6.77 21.36 23.60
N ALA A 66 -7.09 21.95 22.43
CA ALA A 66 -6.94 23.38 22.20
C ALA A 66 -7.92 24.22 23.05
N GLU A 67 -9.12 23.70 23.32
CA GLU A 67 -10.13 24.34 24.18
C GLU A 67 -9.76 24.21 25.67
N GLU A 68 -9.22 23.05 26.07
CA GLU A 68 -8.84 22.76 27.47
C GLU A 68 -7.51 23.41 27.89
N ASN A 69 -6.63 23.75 26.93
CA ASN A 69 -5.29 24.31 27.19
C ASN A 69 -5.08 25.61 26.38
N PRO A 70 -5.60 26.75 26.84
CA PRO A 70 -5.54 28.03 26.11
C PRO A 70 -4.11 28.53 25.82
N ASP A 71 -3.17 28.20 26.70
CA ASP A 71 -1.74 28.51 26.59
C ASP A 71 -1.04 27.75 25.45
N LEU A 72 -1.53 26.55 25.12
CA LEU A 72 -1.02 25.70 24.05
C LEU A 72 -1.93 25.70 22.80
N GLN A 73 -3.01 26.48 22.82
CA GLN A 73 -4.05 26.48 21.79
C GLN A 73 -3.48 26.64 20.38
N GLU A 74 -2.57 27.58 20.18
CA GLU A 74 -1.95 27.85 18.88
C GLU A 74 -1.12 26.65 18.38
N ALA A 75 -0.40 25.97 19.27
CA ALA A 75 0.36 24.77 18.92
C ALA A 75 -0.55 23.60 18.49
N TYR A 76 -1.69 23.42 19.18
CA TYR A 76 -2.68 22.42 18.80
C TYR A 76 -3.37 22.74 17.47
N ILE A 77 -3.72 24.01 17.22
CA ILE A 77 -4.26 24.47 15.94
C ILE A 77 -3.24 24.24 14.81
N ALA A 78 -1.97 24.58 15.04
CA ALA A 78 -0.90 24.35 14.07
C ALA A 78 -0.73 22.86 13.76
N LYS A 79 -0.81 21.99 14.78
CA LYS A 79 -0.75 20.53 14.61
C LYS A 79 -1.95 20.00 13.83
N GLN A 80 -3.16 20.50 14.10
CA GLN A 80 -4.37 20.16 13.36
C GLN A 80 -4.27 20.58 11.89
N LYS A 81 -3.79 21.80 11.63
CA LYS A 81 -3.55 22.30 10.27
C LYS A 81 -2.52 21.45 9.52
N ARG A 82 -1.44 21.05 10.20
CA ARG A 82 -0.42 20.17 9.62
C ARG A 82 -0.97 18.78 9.28
N LEU A 83 -1.82 18.22 10.14
CA LEU A 83 -2.50 16.94 9.87
C LEU A 83 -3.39 17.03 8.62
N LYS A 84 -4.21 18.08 8.51
CA LYS A 84 -5.07 18.31 7.34
C LYS A 84 -4.27 18.55 6.07
N SER A 85 -3.22 19.37 6.12
CA SER A 85 -2.36 19.65 4.96
C SER A 85 -1.75 18.36 4.43
N LYS A 86 -1.13 17.54 5.29
CA LYS A 86 -0.54 16.26 4.88
C LYS A 86 -1.53 15.32 4.18
N LEU A 87 -2.80 15.37 4.56
CA LEU A 87 -3.84 14.57 3.92
C LEU A 87 -4.20 15.15 2.54
N LEU A 88 -4.49 16.45 2.48
CA LEU A 88 -4.93 17.15 1.27
C LEU A 88 -3.84 17.31 0.20
N ASP A 89 -2.56 17.29 0.59
CA ASP A 89 -1.42 17.31 -0.33
C ASP A 89 -1.46 16.12 -1.32
N HIS A 90 -2.31 15.12 -1.06
CA HIS A 90 -2.49 13.92 -1.87
C HIS A 90 -3.87 13.77 -2.54
N ASP A 91 -4.69 14.84 -2.56
CA ASP A 91 -6.05 14.88 -3.16
C ASP A 91 -6.07 15.12 -4.70
N ASN A 92 -4.93 14.90 -5.37
CA ASN A 92 -4.84 15.05 -6.82
C ASN A 92 -4.96 13.68 -7.50
N VAL A 93 -6.19 13.30 -7.85
CA VAL A 93 -6.52 12.02 -8.51
C VAL A 93 -5.64 11.75 -9.74
N LYS A 94 -5.34 12.76 -10.56
CA LYS A 94 -4.52 12.57 -11.78
C LYS A 94 -3.07 12.24 -11.43
N TYR A 95 -2.51 12.90 -10.42
CA TYR A 95 -1.16 12.62 -9.93
C TYR A 95 -1.11 11.27 -9.20
N LEU A 96 -2.11 10.96 -8.39
CA LEU A 96 -2.23 9.70 -7.67
C LEU A 96 -2.30 8.49 -8.63
N LYS A 97 -3.05 8.60 -9.73
CA LYS A 97 -3.06 7.57 -10.79
C LYS A 97 -1.66 7.32 -11.37
N LYS A 98 -0.86 8.37 -11.60
CA LYS A 98 0.52 8.21 -12.08
C LYS A 98 1.41 7.51 -11.05
N ILE A 99 1.28 7.86 -9.78
CA ILE A 99 1.99 7.19 -8.69
C ILE A 99 1.63 5.71 -8.64
N LEU A 100 0.33 5.38 -8.76
CA LEU A 100 -0.14 3.99 -8.77
C LEU A 100 0.42 3.21 -9.98
N ASP A 101 0.49 3.83 -11.16
CA ASP A 101 1.11 3.24 -12.34
C ASP A 101 2.63 3.02 -12.17
N GLU A 102 3.33 3.93 -11.50
CA GLU A 102 4.76 3.78 -11.21
C GLU A 102 5.01 2.69 -10.17
N LEU A 103 4.17 2.61 -9.13
CA LEU A 103 4.21 1.55 -8.13
C LEU A 103 4.03 0.17 -8.78
N GLU A 104 3.06 0.02 -9.69
CA GLU A 104 2.84 -1.24 -10.42
C GLU A 104 4.11 -1.69 -11.17
N LYS A 105 4.74 -0.77 -11.91
CA LYS A 105 5.98 -1.05 -12.66
C LYS A 105 7.14 -1.46 -11.76
N VAL A 106 7.26 -0.85 -10.58
CA VAL A 106 8.29 -1.21 -9.60
C VAL A 106 8.03 -2.62 -9.04
N LEU A 107 6.77 -2.91 -8.71
CA LEU A 107 6.40 -4.23 -8.20
C LEU A 107 6.55 -5.34 -9.26
N ASP A 108 6.22 -5.08 -10.53
CA ASP A 108 6.48 -6.00 -11.65
C ASP A 108 7.98 -6.31 -11.80
N GLN A 109 8.84 -5.30 -11.63
CA GLN A 109 10.30 -5.49 -11.66
C GLN A 109 10.80 -6.35 -10.50
N VAL A 110 10.26 -6.14 -9.30
CA VAL A 110 10.57 -6.97 -8.12
C VAL A 110 10.06 -8.39 -8.30
N GLU A 111 8.86 -8.59 -8.85
CA GLU A 111 8.30 -9.92 -9.12
C GLU A 111 9.18 -10.70 -10.11
N THR A 112 9.51 -10.08 -11.24
CA THR A 112 10.38 -10.67 -12.28
C THR A 112 11.71 -11.10 -11.70
N GLU A 113 12.27 -10.27 -10.83
CA GLU A 113 13.51 -10.53 -10.12
C GLU A 113 13.41 -11.72 -9.15
N LEU A 114 12.34 -11.77 -8.36
CA LEU A 114 12.08 -12.86 -7.43
C LEU A 114 11.87 -14.18 -8.16
N GLN A 115 11.15 -14.16 -9.28
CA GLN A 115 10.94 -15.33 -10.12
C GLN A 115 12.26 -15.83 -10.73
N ARG A 116 13.09 -14.92 -11.28
CA ARG A 116 14.42 -15.27 -11.78
C ARG A 116 15.30 -15.91 -10.70
N ARG A 117 15.26 -15.43 -9.45
CA ARG A 117 16.01 -16.08 -8.34
C ARG A 117 15.52 -17.50 -8.05
N ASN A 118 14.21 -17.75 -8.15
CA ASN A 118 13.65 -19.08 -7.93
C ASN A 118 14.13 -20.07 -9.01
N GLU A 119 14.26 -19.62 -10.26
CA GLU A 119 14.79 -20.38 -11.38
C GLU A 119 16.31 -20.60 -11.29
N GLU A 120 17.07 -19.62 -10.79
CA GLU A 120 18.53 -19.70 -10.59
C GLU A 120 18.94 -20.61 -9.42
N THR A 121 18.02 -20.97 -8.52
CA THR A 121 18.29 -21.88 -7.40
C THR A 121 17.16 -22.91 -7.24
N PRO A 122 17.05 -23.91 -8.14
CA PRO A 122 16.05 -24.95 -8.04
C PRO A 122 16.46 -25.94 -6.95
N GLY A 123 15.81 -25.89 -5.77
CA GLY A 123 15.99 -26.94 -4.75
C GLY A 123 16.08 -26.49 -3.29
N ARG A 124 15.96 -25.19 -2.97
CA ARG A 124 15.81 -24.78 -1.57
C ARG A 124 14.32 -24.88 -1.18
N PRO A 125 13.94 -25.62 -0.12
CA PRO A 125 12.53 -25.79 0.23
C PRO A 125 11.88 -24.43 0.51
N ALA A 126 10.64 -24.27 0.05
CA ALA A 126 9.86 -23.02 0.08
C ALA A 126 9.65 -22.39 1.48
N GLY A 127 10.15 -23.00 2.55
CA GLY A 127 10.07 -22.52 3.92
C GLY A 127 11.33 -21.82 4.48
N GLU A 128 12.45 -21.77 3.74
CA GLU A 128 13.70 -21.16 4.24
C GLU A 128 13.94 -19.71 3.80
N HIS A 129 13.09 -19.15 2.94
CA HIS A 129 13.18 -17.75 2.55
C HIS A 129 12.19 -16.91 3.36
N PRO A 130 12.65 -15.99 4.24
CA PRO A 130 11.78 -15.13 5.06
C PRO A 130 10.87 -14.19 4.25
N CYS A 131 11.04 -14.13 2.94
CA CYS A 131 10.35 -13.19 2.05
C CYS A 131 9.30 -13.87 1.15
N ILE A 132 9.10 -15.20 1.24
CA ILE A 132 8.01 -15.88 0.52
C ILE A 132 6.74 -15.70 1.36
N VAL A 133 6.24 -14.47 1.40
CA VAL A 133 4.81 -14.24 1.60
C VAL A 133 4.34 -13.67 0.27
N SER A 134 3.47 -14.43 -0.39
CA SER A 134 2.85 -14.10 -1.67
C SER A 134 2.43 -12.64 -1.71
N MET A 135 2.70 -12.00 -2.84
CA MET A 135 2.54 -10.58 -3.14
C MET A 135 1.06 -10.15 -3.16
N ASN A 136 0.38 -10.22 -2.02
CA ASN A 136 -1.01 -9.82 -1.83
C ASN A 136 -1.27 -8.34 -2.19
N LEU A 137 -0.22 -7.50 -2.17
CA LEU A 137 -0.30 -6.07 -2.48
C LEU A 137 -0.22 -5.79 -4.00
N HIS A 138 0.40 -6.66 -4.77
CA HIS A 138 0.57 -6.47 -6.21
C HIS A 138 -0.65 -6.96 -6.99
N ASP A 139 -1.22 -8.11 -6.61
CA ASP A 139 -2.52 -8.55 -7.12
C ASP A 139 -3.60 -7.50 -6.86
N ALA A 140 -3.54 -6.84 -5.71
CA ALA A 140 -4.38 -5.71 -5.36
C ALA A 140 -4.21 -4.52 -6.32
N VAL A 141 -2.97 -4.10 -6.61
CA VAL A 141 -2.66 -2.97 -7.50
C VAL A 141 -3.01 -3.29 -8.97
N ARG A 142 -2.83 -4.54 -9.41
CA ARG A 142 -3.15 -4.96 -10.79
C ARG A 142 -4.67 -5.10 -11.01
N ALA A 143 -5.41 -5.56 -9.99
CA ALA A 143 -6.87 -5.54 -9.99
C ALA A 143 -7.42 -4.10 -10.01
N GLN A 144 -6.78 -3.19 -9.26
CA GLN A 144 -7.07 -1.76 -9.18
C GLN A 144 -7.06 -1.06 -10.56
N LYS A 145 -6.07 -1.38 -11.40
CA LYS A 145 -5.92 -0.80 -12.75
C LYS A 145 -6.95 -1.32 -13.74
N ARG A 146 -7.28 -2.62 -13.68
CA ARG A 146 -8.27 -3.24 -14.56
C ARG A 146 -9.63 -2.56 -14.39
N ALA A 147 -10.04 -2.29 -13.16
CA ALA A 147 -11.28 -1.59 -12.88
C ALA A 147 -11.27 -0.10 -13.27
N ALA A 148 -10.16 0.60 -13.07
CA ALA A 148 -10.01 1.99 -13.51
C ALA A 148 -10.05 2.16 -15.04
N SER A 149 -9.75 1.10 -15.80
CA SER A 149 -9.72 1.11 -17.27
C SER A 149 -11.05 0.74 -17.94
N LEU A 150 -11.95 0.03 -17.25
CA LEU A 150 -13.09 -0.62 -17.90
C LEU A 150 -14.43 0.10 -17.77
N GLY A 151 -14.55 1.19 -17.01
CA GLY A 151 -15.76 2.02 -17.06
C GLY A 151 -17.07 1.22 -16.99
N SER A 152 -17.21 0.39 -15.94
CA SER A 152 -18.43 -0.33 -15.53
C SER A 152 -18.68 -1.76 -16.06
N VAL A 153 -19.11 -2.57 -15.08
CA VAL A 153 -19.98 -3.77 -15.09
C VAL A 153 -19.32 -5.16 -14.95
N GLU A 154 -19.73 -5.79 -13.84
CA GLU A 154 -19.59 -7.20 -13.39
C GLU A 154 -18.25 -7.66 -12.82
N SER A 155 -18.07 -7.38 -11.52
CA SER A 155 -17.21 -8.15 -10.63
C SER A 155 -17.94 -9.40 -10.11
N PRO A 156 -17.35 -10.61 -10.17
CA PRO A 156 -17.95 -11.80 -9.56
C PRO A 156 -17.98 -11.64 -8.04
N SER A 157 -19.06 -12.10 -7.39
CA SER A 157 -19.22 -11.93 -5.95
C SER A 157 -18.07 -12.61 -5.16
N PRO A 158 -17.62 -12.01 -4.03
CA PRO A 158 -16.56 -12.54 -3.16
C PRO A 158 -16.77 -13.98 -2.65
N TRP A 159 -17.99 -14.50 -2.78
CA TRP A 159 -18.37 -15.84 -2.33
C TRP A 159 -17.97 -16.98 -3.29
N GLN A 160 -17.60 -16.69 -4.54
CA GLN A 160 -17.16 -17.75 -5.48
C GLN A 160 -15.70 -18.20 -5.29
N MET A 161 -14.83 -17.37 -4.69
CA MET A 161 -13.42 -17.75 -4.46
C MET A 161 -13.18 -18.46 -3.12
N SER A 162 -14.13 -18.38 -2.18
CA SER A 162 -14.01 -19.04 -0.86
C SER A 162 -14.14 -20.57 -0.91
N ARG A 163 -14.65 -21.16 -2.01
CA ARG A 163 -14.75 -22.63 -2.13
C ARG A 163 -13.43 -23.34 -2.48
N SER A 164 -12.40 -22.62 -2.94
CA SER A 164 -11.08 -23.23 -3.19
C SER A 164 -10.16 -23.24 -1.96
N LEU A 165 -10.39 -22.40 -0.94
CA LEU A 165 -9.54 -22.39 0.26
C LEU A 165 -9.89 -23.44 1.31
N SER A 166 -11.06 -24.08 1.23
CA SER A 166 -11.48 -25.09 2.21
C SER A 166 -10.89 -26.49 1.97
N HIS A 167 -9.99 -26.66 0.99
CA HIS A 167 -9.32 -27.94 0.72
C HIS A 167 -7.82 -27.94 1.09
N CYS A 168 -7.33 -26.90 1.76
CA CYS A 168 -5.92 -26.81 2.19
C CYS A 168 -5.76 -26.73 3.72
N ILE A 169 -6.82 -26.99 4.48
CA ILE A 169 -6.75 -27.22 5.93
C ILE A 169 -7.45 -28.55 6.21
N ASP A 170 -6.75 -29.64 5.89
CA ASP A 170 -6.68 -30.90 6.63
C ASP A 170 -5.43 -31.67 6.17
#